data_AF-A0A1G9QNJ8-F1
#
_entry.id   AF-A0A1G9QNJ8-F1
#
_cell.length_a   1.000
_cell.length_b   1.000
_cell.length_c   1.000
_cell.angle_alpha   90.00
_cell.angle_beta   90.00
_cell.angle_gamma   90.00
#
_symmetry.space_group_name_H-M   'P 1'
#
loop_
_entity.id
_entity.type
_entity.pdbx_description
1 polymer ?
#
loop_
_entity_poly.entity_id
_entity_poly.type
_entity_poly.pdbx_seq_one_letter_code
_entity_poly.pdbx_strand_id
1 'polypeptide(L)'
;MRRIYLFVFVLYLGILNSYSQTNAQRTESAGNDSTNYQSRKLHVDEVNIVSAYYHQEGNNSAVTGGIGTEKLSDIANTFDLQISKFNKWGKKNTFTFEIGVDHYTSASSDKIDPNSISSASMQDTRVYPSLNWTKSNEKTGNSYGFTGSYSYEYDYTSIGAAFNLTRLSKNKNTQFDFKLQAFLDKWSVILPVELRTFSGRGREDDDDGPLSPRNSFNSSFSISQVINQQLQAMLIIEPAYQHGLLATKYQRSYFTNGTVKSENLPDNRFKLPIGIRLNYFLDDHFIIRTFYRYYQDDWGLSAHTAELEVPTKISPFFSVSPFYRYNKQSGTKYFAAYGQHDPAATYFTSDYDLSSLSSDFFGTGIRLTPPKGVFGVQRLNMVELRYGHYVRSTSLLSDVISLNLKFK
;
A
#
# COMPACT_ATOMS: atom_id res chain seq x y z
N MET A 1 13.09 -23.52 12.99
CA MET A 1 11.82 -22.76 13.00
C MET A 1 11.69 -21.99 14.33
N ARG A 2 12.04 -20.71 14.35
CA ARG A 2 11.72 -19.83 15.49
C ARG A 2 10.45 -19.06 15.11
N ARG A 3 9.31 -19.48 15.62
CA ARG A 3 8.05 -18.77 15.46
C ARG A 3 8.11 -17.52 16.34
N ILE A 4 8.04 -16.34 15.74
CA ILE A 4 7.87 -15.09 16.49
C ILE A 4 6.39 -15.04 16.88
N TYR A 5 6.10 -15.33 18.16
CA TYR A 5 4.74 -15.27 18.67
C TYR A 5 4.39 -13.81 18.98
N LEU A 6 3.45 -13.24 18.21
CA LEU A 6 2.86 -11.90 18.39
C LEU A 6 2.40 -11.63 19.84
N PHE A 7 2.04 -12.70 20.58
CA PHE A 7 1.73 -12.65 22.01
C PHE A 7 2.85 -12.10 22.88
N VAL A 8 4.12 -12.40 22.55
CA VAL A 8 5.28 -11.94 23.32
C VAL A 8 5.47 -10.42 23.14
N PHE A 9 5.18 -9.88 21.95
CA PHE A 9 5.24 -8.45 21.69
C PHE A 9 4.14 -7.67 22.42
N VAL A 10 2.92 -8.22 22.48
CA VAL A 10 1.81 -7.69 23.28
C VAL A 10 2.13 -7.71 24.78
N LEU A 11 2.84 -8.75 25.25
CA LEU A 11 3.29 -8.87 26.64
C LEU A 11 4.32 -7.78 27.00
N TYR A 12 5.27 -7.48 26.10
CA TYR A 12 6.23 -6.38 26.28
C TYR A 12 5.60 -4.99 26.20
N LEU A 13 4.57 -4.78 25.36
CA LEU A 13 3.76 -3.55 25.36
C LEU A 13 2.92 -3.38 26.65
N GLY A 14 2.51 -4.49 27.28
CA GLY A 14 1.90 -4.49 28.61
C GLY A 14 2.87 -4.03 29.71
N ILE A 15 4.13 -4.46 29.63
CA ILE A 15 5.18 -4.06 30.57
C ILE A 15 5.51 -2.56 30.42
N LEU A 16 5.55 -2.02 29.20
CA LEU A 16 5.73 -0.58 28.97
C LEU A 16 4.57 0.28 29.52
N ASN A 17 3.34 -0.24 29.51
CA ASN A 17 2.20 0.42 30.16
C ASN A 17 2.28 0.41 31.69
N SER A 18 2.90 -0.61 32.30
CA SER A 18 3.07 -0.70 33.75
C SER A 18 4.04 0.34 34.32
N TYR A 19 5.02 0.80 33.53
CA TYR A 19 5.93 1.89 33.92
C TYR A 19 5.35 3.30 33.66
N SER A 20 4.22 3.43 32.96
CA SER A 20 3.55 4.71 32.72
C SER A 20 2.58 5.12 33.86
N GLN A 21 2.38 4.28 34.87
CA GLN A 21 1.52 4.59 36.02
C GLN A 21 2.35 4.94 37.26
N THR A 22 3.06 6.07 37.21
CA THR A 22 3.39 6.78 38.46
C THR A 22 2.28 7.82 38.70
N ASN A 23 1.46 7.55 39.72
CA ASN A 23 0.44 8.47 40.22
C ASN A 23 1.11 9.78 40.66
N ALA A 24 1.02 10.82 39.84
CA ALA A 24 1.26 12.18 40.29
C ALA A 24 -0.08 12.76 40.77
N GLN A 25 -0.21 12.85 42.10
CA GLN A 25 -1.28 13.57 42.79
C GLN A 25 -1.59 14.91 42.10
N ARG A 26 -2.90 15.16 41.94
CA ARG A 26 -3.44 16.48 41.62
C ARG A 26 -2.94 17.49 42.66
N THR A 27 -2.19 18.47 42.18
CA THR A 27 -2.14 19.78 42.81
C THR A 27 -2.65 20.78 41.78
N GLU A 28 -3.95 21.08 41.86
CA GLU A 28 -4.52 22.28 41.27
C GLU A 28 -4.05 23.46 42.13
N SER A 29 -3.30 24.40 41.55
CA SER A 29 -3.45 25.85 41.76
C SER A 29 -2.29 26.64 41.13
N ALA A 30 -2.66 27.81 40.60
CA ALA A 30 -1.87 29.03 40.37
C ALA A 30 -1.25 29.25 38.97
N GLY A 31 -1.89 30.18 38.24
CA GLY A 31 -1.26 31.02 37.22
C GLY A 31 -1.98 30.99 35.86
N ASN A 32 -2.97 31.88 35.66
CA ASN A 32 -3.35 32.29 34.31
C ASN A 32 -2.14 33.03 33.71
N ASP A 33 -1.33 32.31 32.94
CA ASP A 33 -0.33 32.90 32.08
C ASP A 33 -1.06 33.73 31.00
N SER A 34 -0.59 34.96 30.76
CA SER A 34 -1.10 35.83 29.68
C SER A 34 -0.77 35.27 28.30
N THR A 35 0.04 34.21 28.23
CA THR A 35 0.16 33.37 27.05
C THR A 35 -0.98 32.34 27.02
N ASN A 36 -1.69 32.25 25.90
CA ASN A 36 -2.70 31.18 25.63
C ASN A 36 -2.07 29.77 25.54
N TYR A 37 -0.94 29.52 26.20
CA TYR A 37 -0.18 28.29 26.13
C TYR A 37 -0.66 27.29 27.19
N GLN A 38 -1.27 26.20 26.74
CA GLN A 38 -1.41 25.00 27.55
C GLN A 38 -0.37 23.97 27.10
N SER A 39 0.65 23.75 27.92
CA SER A 39 1.61 22.66 27.72
C SER A 39 0.90 21.32 27.84
N ARG A 40 0.49 20.73 26.72
CA ARG A 40 -0.08 19.38 26.72
C ARG A 40 1.06 18.38 26.64
N LYS A 41 1.16 17.52 27.66
CA LYS A 41 2.07 16.36 27.68
C LYS A 41 1.85 15.51 26.43
N LEU A 42 2.86 14.73 26.06
CA LEU A 42 2.77 13.75 24.98
C LEU A 42 1.52 12.88 25.17
N HIS A 43 0.66 12.82 24.15
CA HIS A 43 -0.62 12.13 24.22
C HIS A 43 -0.70 11.06 23.12
N VAL A 44 -1.06 9.84 23.50
CA VAL A 44 -1.39 8.78 22.54
C VAL A 44 -2.77 9.11 21.96
N ASP A 45 -2.83 9.39 20.67
CA ASP A 45 -4.06 9.81 19.99
C ASP A 45 -4.88 8.59 19.52
N GLU A 46 -4.19 7.58 18.98
CA GLU A 46 -4.81 6.44 18.30
C GLU A 46 -3.80 5.30 18.14
N VAL A 47 -4.27 4.06 18.29
CA VAL A 47 -3.55 2.85 17.88
C VAL A 47 -4.42 2.08 16.88
N ASN A 48 -3.88 1.70 15.73
CA ASN A 48 -4.58 0.82 14.79
C ASN A 48 -3.82 -0.49 14.64
N ILE A 49 -4.56 -1.59 14.55
CA ILE A 49 -4.06 -2.90 14.16
C ILE A 49 -4.88 -3.34 12.96
N VAL A 50 -4.21 -3.55 11.83
CA VAL A 50 -4.85 -4.06 10.62
C VAL A 50 -4.26 -5.42 10.29
N SER A 51 -5.11 -6.38 9.99
CA SER A 51 -4.71 -7.70 9.50
C SER A 51 -5.50 -8.00 8.24
N ALA A 52 -4.85 -8.53 7.21
CA ALA A 52 -5.49 -8.93 5.97
C ALA A 52 -5.01 -10.31 5.53
N TYR A 53 -5.92 -11.07 4.95
CA TYR A 53 -5.62 -12.29 4.23
C TYR A 53 -6.03 -12.11 2.78
N TYR A 54 -5.07 -12.31 1.89
CA TYR A 54 -5.24 -12.27 0.45
C TYR A 54 -5.00 -13.66 -0.13
N HIS A 55 -5.83 -14.06 -1.08
CA HIS A 55 -5.66 -15.29 -1.83
C HIS A 55 -5.97 -15.04 -3.30
N GLN A 56 -5.15 -15.57 -4.20
CA GLN A 56 -5.41 -15.52 -5.63
C GLN A 56 -5.17 -16.86 -6.31
N GLU A 57 -5.86 -17.05 -7.43
CA GLU A 57 -5.64 -18.13 -8.37
C GLU A 57 -5.75 -17.61 -9.81
N GLY A 58 -5.11 -18.31 -10.75
CA GLY A 58 -5.05 -17.94 -12.16
C GLY A 58 -4.10 -18.86 -12.90
N ASN A 59 -3.91 -18.65 -14.20
CA ASN A 59 -3.11 -19.55 -15.05
C ASN A 59 -2.17 -18.84 -16.04
N ASN A 60 -1.83 -17.58 -15.78
CA ASN A 60 -0.94 -16.78 -16.65
C ASN A 60 0.36 -16.36 -15.94
N SER A 61 1.01 -17.28 -15.24
CA SER A 61 2.27 -16.99 -14.53
C SER A 61 3.37 -16.43 -15.45
N ALA A 62 3.82 -15.22 -15.15
CA ALA A 62 4.92 -14.57 -15.86
C ALA A 62 6.27 -15.29 -15.67
N VAL A 63 6.46 -15.98 -14.55
CA VAL A 63 7.67 -16.79 -14.26
C VAL A 63 7.89 -17.84 -15.34
N THR A 64 6.81 -18.38 -15.90
CA THR A 64 6.81 -19.41 -16.95
C THR A 64 6.38 -18.87 -18.31
N GLY A 65 6.47 -17.55 -18.52
CA GLY A 65 6.19 -16.90 -19.80
C GLY A 65 4.72 -16.76 -20.15
N GLY A 66 3.87 -16.62 -19.14
CA GLY A 66 2.43 -16.36 -19.30
C GLY A 66 1.56 -17.61 -19.31
N ILE A 67 2.09 -18.77 -18.90
CA ILE A 67 1.34 -20.02 -18.77
C ILE A 67 1.66 -20.66 -17.43
N GLY A 68 0.65 -20.98 -16.63
CA GLY A 68 0.81 -21.70 -15.37
C GLY A 68 0.26 -20.94 -14.17
N THR A 69 0.23 -21.61 -13.03
CA THR A 69 -0.49 -21.14 -11.85
C THR A 69 -0.05 -19.76 -11.36
N GLU A 70 -1.01 -18.86 -11.13
CA GLU A 70 -0.82 -17.58 -10.44
C GLU A 70 -1.14 -17.70 -8.93
N LYS A 71 -1.24 -18.93 -8.40
CA LYS A 71 -1.67 -19.17 -7.01
C LYS A 71 -0.73 -18.55 -5.99
N LEU A 72 -1.27 -17.66 -5.17
CA LEU A 72 -0.55 -16.99 -4.10
C LEU A 72 -1.48 -16.76 -2.90
N SER A 73 -0.93 -16.85 -1.69
CA SER A 73 -1.61 -16.38 -0.48
C SER A 73 -0.69 -15.45 0.30
N ASP A 74 -1.24 -14.39 0.87
CA ASP A 74 -0.51 -13.40 1.66
C ASP A 74 -1.26 -13.09 2.95
N ILE A 75 -0.51 -12.95 4.05
CA ILE A 75 -1.01 -12.44 5.33
C ILE A 75 -0.24 -11.18 5.65
N ALA A 76 -0.94 -10.04 5.61
CA ALA A 76 -0.39 -8.73 5.91
C ALA A 76 -0.87 -8.26 7.29
N ASN A 77 0.04 -7.73 8.11
CA ASN A 77 -0.29 -7.16 9.41
C ASN A 77 0.40 -5.82 9.60
N THR A 78 -0.35 -4.79 9.99
CA THR A 78 0.21 -3.48 10.34
C THR A 78 -0.19 -3.07 11.74
N PHE A 79 0.73 -2.36 12.40
CA PHE A 79 0.51 -1.68 13.66
C PHE A 79 0.87 -0.21 13.49
N ASP A 80 -0.09 0.66 13.80
CA ASP A 80 0.07 2.11 13.73
C ASP A 80 -0.09 2.72 15.12
N LEU A 81 0.86 3.55 15.52
CA LEU A 81 0.82 4.33 16.76
C LEU A 81 0.91 5.81 16.42
N GLN A 82 -0.18 6.54 16.70
CA GLN A 82 -0.22 7.99 16.57
C GLN A 82 -0.09 8.67 17.93
N ILE A 83 0.84 9.62 18.02
CA ILE A 83 1.11 10.41 19.21
C ILE A 83 1.18 11.87 18.84
N SER A 84 0.59 12.76 19.66
CA SER A 84 0.70 14.19 19.43
C SER A 84 1.16 15.00 20.66
N LYS A 85 1.76 16.16 20.37
CA LYS A 85 2.12 17.17 21.37
C LYS A 85 2.07 18.57 20.79
N PHE A 86 1.78 19.56 21.64
CA PHE A 86 1.88 20.97 21.26
C PHE A 86 3.28 21.50 21.56
N ASN A 87 3.80 22.36 20.70
CA ASN A 87 5.03 23.10 20.98
C ASN A 87 4.74 24.48 21.60
N LYS A 88 5.80 25.15 22.06
CA LYS A 88 5.74 26.49 22.68
C LYS A 88 5.05 27.56 21.81
N TRP A 89 5.01 27.37 20.50
CA TRP A 89 4.34 28.28 19.55
C TRP A 89 2.89 27.88 19.24
N GLY A 90 2.31 26.97 20.02
CA GLY A 90 0.93 26.50 19.86
C GLY A 90 0.70 25.70 18.58
N LYS A 91 1.74 25.11 17.98
CA LYS A 91 1.61 24.21 16.82
C LYS A 91 1.56 22.77 17.29
N LYS A 92 0.63 21.99 16.74
CA LYS A 92 0.48 20.57 17.02
C LYS A 92 1.50 19.79 16.19
N ASN A 93 2.28 18.94 16.85
CA ASN A 93 3.19 18.00 16.22
C ASN A 93 2.59 16.61 16.41
N THR A 94 2.35 15.92 15.31
CA THR A 94 1.87 14.54 15.29
C THR A 94 2.98 13.65 14.77
N PHE A 95 3.21 12.54 15.46
CA PHE A 95 4.13 11.48 15.08
C PHE A 95 3.31 10.22 14.85
N THR A 96 3.47 9.60 13.69
CA THR A 96 2.87 8.31 13.37
C THR A 96 4.00 7.32 13.14
N PHE A 97 4.09 6.31 13.99
CA PHE A 97 4.96 5.17 13.79
C PHE A 97 4.12 4.02 13.24
N GLU A 98 4.57 3.44 12.15
CA GLU A 98 3.93 2.28 11.51
C GLU A 98 4.97 1.17 11.38
N ILE A 99 4.56 -0.05 11.65
CA ILE A 99 5.32 -1.25 11.31
C ILE A 99 4.41 -2.27 10.66
N GLY A 100 4.78 -2.70 9.46
CA GLY A 100 4.12 -3.77 8.75
C GLY A 100 4.98 -5.02 8.65
N VAL A 101 4.31 -6.17 8.69
CA VAL A 101 4.88 -7.50 8.45
C VAL A 101 3.93 -8.27 7.55
N ASP A 102 4.42 -8.60 6.36
CA ASP A 102 3.67 -9.38 5.37
C ASP A 102 4.39 -10.71 5.14
N HIS A 103 3.62 -11.77 4.94
CA HIS A 103 4.15 -13.10 4.65
C HIS A 103 3.35 -13.74 3.54
N TYR A 104 4.00 -13.97 2.40
CA TYR A 104 3.36 -14.59 1.24
C TYR A 104 3.89 -16.00 0.97
N THR A 105 3.07 -16.78 0.27
CA THR A 105 3.41 -18.07 -0.33
C THR A 105 2.98 -18.05 -1.79
N SER A 106 3.85 -18.46 -2.70
CA SER A 106 3.63 -18.38 -4.16
C SER A 106 4.01 -19.68 -4.87
N ALA A 107 3.06 -20.27 -5.59
CA ALA A 107 3.31 -21.50 -6.35
C ALA A 107 4.08 -21.24 -7.65
N SER A 108 3.99 -20.02 -8.21
CA SER A 108 4.74 -19.64 -9.42
C SER A 108 6.22 -19.43 -9.12
N SER A 109 6.55 -18.95 -7.91
CA SER A 109 7.92 -18.68 -7.50
C SER A 109 8.78 -19.95 -7.46
N ASP A 110 8.21 -21.10 -7.11
CA ASP A 110 8.89 -22.41 -7.22
C ASP A 110 9.33 -22.72 -8.66
N LYS A 111 8.68 -22.12 -9.67
CA LYS A 111 9.02 -22.31 -11.09
C LYS A 111 10.15 -21.41 -11.58
N ILE A 112 10.79 -20.63 -10.70
CA ILE A 112 12.08 -20.01 -11.03
C ILE A 112 13.11 -21.11 -11.33
N ASP A 113 13.18 -22.16 -10.49
CA ASP A 113 13.84 -23.43 -10.78
C ASP A 113 12.79 -24.56 -10.91
N PRO A 114 12.40 -24.95 -12.14
CA PRO A 114 11.41 -26.01 -12.35
C PRO A 114 11.86 -27.40 -11.85
N ASN A 115 13.13 -27.58 -11.49
CA ASN A 115 13.67 -28.83 -10.94
C ASN A 115 13.54 -28.93 -9.41
N SER A 116 13.05 -27.89 -8.74
CA SER A 116 12.82 -27.94 -7.29
C SER A 116 11.78 -29.03 -6.95
N ILE A 117 12.20 -29.97 -6.08
CA ILE A 117 11.41 -31.18 -5.75
C ILE A 117 10.40 -30.89 -4.62
N SER A 118 10.51 -29.76 -3.92
CA SER A 118 9.51 -29.34 -2.93
C SER A 118 8.38 -28.58 -3.60
N SER A 119 7.22 -29.24 -3.74
CA SER A 119 5.95 -28.64 -4.17
C SER A 119 5.32 -27.68 -3.14
N ALA A 120 6.12 -27.13 -2.23
CA ALA A 120 5.68 -26.22 -1.19
C ALA A 120 6.02 -24.82 -1.65
N SER A 121 4.99 -24.08 -2.10
CA SER A 121 5.07 -22.69 -2.54
C SER A 121 6.18 -21.89 -1.86
N MET A 122 7.08 -21.29 -2.63
CA MET A 122 8.10 -20.38 -2.13
C MET A 122 7.45 -19.30 -1.26
N GLN A 123 8.10 -18.96 -0.17
CA GLN A 123 7.58 -18.01 0.80
C GLN A 123 8.62 -16.95 1.11
N ASP A 124 8.17 -15.73 1.40
CA ASP A 124 9.03 -14.65 1.86
C ASP A 124 8.28 -13.75 2.86
N THR A 125 9.04 -12.99 3.65
CA THR A 125 8.53 -12.09 4.67
C THR A 125 9.06 -10.69 4.49
N ARG A 126 8.17 -9.72 4.29
CA ARG A 126 8.52 -8.30 4.29
C ARG A 126 8.39 -7.72 5.67
N VAL A 127 9.36 -6.89 6.07
CA VAL A 127 9.23 -5.98 7.21
C VAL A 127 9.46 -4.55 6.75
N TYR A 128 8.51 -3.66 7.03
CA TYR A 128 8.52 -2.29 6.50
C TYR A 128 8.08 -1.25 7.55
N PRO A 129 9.01 -0.75 8.39
CA PRO A 129 8.69 0.32 9.32
C PRO A 129 8.71 1.70 8.66
N SER A 130 7.90 2.61 9.19
CA SER A 130 7.94 4.03 8.81
C SER A 130 7.70 4.97 9.99
N LEU A 131 8.20 6.19 9.86
CA LEU A 131 7.98 7.29 10.80
C LEU A 131 7.55 8.53 10.02
N ASN A 132 6.36 9.02 10.34
CA ASN A 132 5.84 10.27 9.81
C ASN A 132 5.78 11.32 10.92
N TRP A 133 6.33 12.51 10.67
CA TRP A 133 6.19 13.68 11.52
C TRP A 133 5.45 14.78 10.77
N THR A 134 4.36 15.30 11.34
CA THR A 134 3.60 16.41 10.79
C THR A 134 3.47 17.53 11.80
N LYS A 135 3.78 18.76 11.39
CA LYS A 135 3.53 19.98 12.15
C LYS A 135 2.34 20.71 11.55
N SER A 136 1.29 20.89 12.34
CA SER A 136 0.05 21.55 11.94
C SER A 136 -0.26 22.80 12.77
N ASN A 137 -0.98 23.73 12.14
CA ASN A 137 -1.50 24.93 12.77
C ASN A 137 -3.02 24.87 12.79
N GLU A 138 -3.60 24.49 13.92
CA GLU A 138 -5.05 24.29 14.05
C GLU A 138 -5.88 25.55 13.73
N LYS A 139 -5.32 26.75 13.96
CA LYS A 139 -5.99 28.01 13.59
C LYS A 139 -6.22 28.11 12.09
N THR A 140 -5.19 27.81 11.30
CA THR A 140 -5.23 27.94 9.83
C THR A 140 -5.58 26.65 9.09
N GLY A 141 -5.46 25.49 9.74
CA GLY A 141 -5.51 24.16 9.10
C GLY A 141 -4.23 23.75 8.37
N ASN A 142 -3.38 24.73 7.99
CA ASN A 142 -2.12 24.46 7.30
C ASN A 142 -1.18 23.51 8.06
N SER A 143 -0.51 22.63 7.32
CA SER A 143 0.49 21.72 7.86
C SER A 143 1.63 21.51 6.88
N TYR A 144 2.72 20.92 7.37
CA TYR A 144 3.73 20.26 6.57
C TYR A 144 4.30 19.09 7.37
N GLY A 145 4.92 18.14 6.69
CA GLY A 145 5.49 16.96 7.32
C GLY A 145 6.57 16.29 6.50
N PHE A 146 7.24 15.35 7.16
CA PHE A 146 8.27 14.50 6.58
C PHE A 146 8.01 13.06 6.97
N THR A 147 8.29 12.14 6.06
CA THR A 147 8.22 10.70 6.30
C THR A 147 9.57 10.07 5.97
N GLY A 148 10.03 9.15 6.81
CA GLY A 148 11.08 8.20 6.49
C GLY A 148 10.54 6.78 6.56
N SER A 149 10.93 5.93 5.62
CA SER A 149 10.52 4.53 5.57
C SER A 149 11.67 3.62 5.21
N TYR A 150 11.61 2.39 5.67
CA TYR A 150 12.51 1.30 5.30
C TYR A 150 11.68 0.09 4.94
N SER A 151 12.17 -0.72 3.99
CA SER A 151 11.57 -2.01 3.64
C SER A 151 12.66 -3.03 3.37
N TYR A 152 12.43 -4.27 3.81
CA TYR A 152 13.33 -5.39 3.63
C TYR A 152 12.53 -6.67 3.37
N GLU A 153 12.93 -7.40 2.32
CA GLU A 153 12.50 -8.75 1.91
C GLU A 153 13.78 -9.54 1.53
N TYR A 154 13.65 -10.82 1.17
CA TYR A 154 14.81 -11.65 0.83
C TYR A 154 15.67 -11.05 -0.30
N ASP A 155 15.04 -10.64 -1.40
CA ASP A 155 15.69 -10.14 -2.61
C ASP A 155 15.59 -8.61 -2.79
N TYR A 156 15.00 -7.90 -1.82
CA TYR A 156 14.65 -6.49 -1.95
C TYR A 156 14.92 -5.66 -0.69
N THR A 157 15.50 -4.48 -0.90
CA THR A 157 15.63 -3.46 0.15
C THR A 157 15.26 -2.09 -0.39
N SER A 158 14.64 -1.25 0.45
CA SER A 158 14.28 0.12 0.07
C SER A 158 14.43 1.10 1.23
N ILE A 159 14.88 2.31 0.89
CA ILE A 159 14.87 3.47 1.77
C ILE A 159 14.01 4.54 1.11
N GLY A 160 12.98 4.99 1.83
CA GLY A 160 12.04 6.01 1.36
C GLY A 160 12.11 7.29 2.17
N ALA A 161 11.89 8.42 1.51
CA ALA A 161 11.71 9.71 2.12
C ALA A 161 10.55 10.47 1.46
N ALA A 162 9.77 11.21 2.24
CA ALA A 162 8.69 12.03 1.73
C ALA A 162 8.62 13.40 2.40
N PHE A 163 8.07 14.36 1.67
CA PHE A 163 7.65 15.66 2.17
C PHE A 163 6.19 15.88 1.81
N ASN A 164 5.39 16.38 2.75
CA ASN A 164 3.99 16.74 2.51
C ASN A 164 3.71 18.17 2.96
N LEU A 165 2.82 18.84 2.23
CA LEU A 165 2.41 20.21 2.46
C LEU A 165 0.90 20.33 2.26
N THR A 166 0.21 20.89 3.25
CA THR A 166 -1.23 21.16 3.17
C THR A 166 -1.49 22.65 3.41
N ARG A 167 -2.32 23.25 2.55
CA ARG A 167 -2.76 24.64 2.65
C ARG A 167 -4.27 24.74 2.51
N LEU A 168 -4.92 25.39 3.46
CA LEU A 168 -6.36 25.64 3.42
C LEU A 168 -6.64 27.10 3.05
N SER A 169 -7.76 27.32 2.36
CA SER A 169 -8.33 28.65 2.15
C SER A 169 -8.74 29.29 3.49
N LYS A 170 -8.91 30.62 3.50
CA LYS A 170 -9.27 31.37 4.72
C LYS A 170 -10.57 30.88 5.36
N ASN A 171 -11.54 30.49 4.55
CA ASN A 171 -12.84 29.93 4.95
C ASN A 171 -12.82 28.40 5.09
N LYS A 172 -11.65 27.74 4.95
CA LYS A 172 -11.43 26.30 5.16
C LYS A 172 -12.30 25.38 4.29
N ASN A 173 -12.83 25.88 3.17
CA ASN A 173 -13.64 25.11 2.23
C ASN A 173 -12.83 24.56 1.04
N THR A 174 -11.60 25.01 0.86
CA THR A 174 -10.67 24.55 -0.19
C THR A 174 -9.36 24.14 0.46
N GLN A 175 -8.85 22.97 0.10
CA GLN A 175 -7.58 22.45 0.56
C GLN A 175 -6.71 22.10 -0.64
N PHE A 176 -5.46 22.57 -0.60
CA PHE A 176 -4.40 22.23 -1.54
C PHE A 176 -3.41 21.31 -0.82
N ASP A 177 -3.12 20.16 -1.41
CA ASP A 177 -2.09 19.25 -0.92
C ASP A 177 -1.02 19.03 -1.97
N PHE A 178 0.21 18.96 -1.50
CA PHE A 178 1.38 18.65 -2.29
C PHE A 178 2.22 17.62 -1.54
N LYS A 179 2.61 16.54 -2.22
CA LYS A 179 3.48 15.49 -1.68
C LYS A 179 4.61 15.19 -2.65
N LEU A 180 5.83 15.08 -2.15
CA LEU A 180 7.00 14.57 -2.85
C LEU A 180 7.49 13.32 -2.16
N GLN A 181 7.88 12.30 -2.92
CA GLN A 181 8.39 11.04 -2.40
C GLN A 181 9.55 10.55 -3.26
N ALA A 182 10.57 9.99 -2.62
CA ALA A 182 11.65 9.28 -3.27
C ALA A 182 11.85 7.93 -2.58
N PHE A 183 12.03 6.88 -3.38
CA PHE A 183 12.38 5.54 -2.93
C PHE A 183 13.64 5.10 -3.66
N LEU A 184 14.64 4.69 -2.89
CA LEU A 184 15.92 4.20 -3.39
C LEU A 184 15.98 2.70 -3.10
N ASP A 185 15.69 1.90 -4.11
CA ASP A 185 15.56 0.46 -3.97
C ASP A 185 16.80 -0.27 -4.49
N LYS A 186 17.05 -1.45 -3.93
CA LYS A 186 18.03 -2.42 -4.44
C LYS A 186 17.36 -3.79 -4.54
N TRP A 187 17.53 -4.43 -5.69
CA TRP A 187 17.00 -5.76 -6.01
C TRP A 187 18.13 -6.74 -6.31
N SER A 188 18.04 -7.96 -5.80
CA SER A 188 18.87 -9.08 -6.24
C SER A 188 18.43 -9.51 -7.65
N VAL A 189 19.38 -9.64 -8.57
CA VAL A 189 19.07 -10.05 -9.95
C VAL A 189 19.03 -11.57 -10.04
N ILE A 190 17.84 -12.14 -9.89
CA ILE A 190 17.61 -13.57 -10.04
C ILE A 190 17.21 -13.87 -11.50
N LEU A 191 17.81 -14.90 -12.10
CA LEU A 191 17.51 -15.37 -13.46
C LEU A 191 16.86 -16.76 -13.44
N PRO A 192 16.09 -17.13 -14.49
CA PRO A 192 15.68 -18.52 -14.73
C PRO A 192 16.88 -19.46 -14.70
N VAL A 193 16.75 -20.63 -14.07
CA VAL A 193 17.87 -21.55 -13.84
C VAL A 193 18.63 -21.90 -15.13
N GLU A 194 17.93 -22.05 -16.24
CA GLU A 194 18.49 -22.39 -17.55
C GLU A 194 19.23 -21.23 -18.23
N LEU A 195 19.03 -19.99 -17.76
CA LEU A 195 19.68 -18.78 -18.27
C LEU A 195 20.83 -18.31 -17.37
N ARG A 196 21.11 -18.99 -16.25
CA ARG A 196 22.25 -18.69 -15.38
C ARG A 196 23.54 -19.22 -16.02
N THR A 197 24.56 -18.37 -16.15
CA THR A 197 25.89 -18.80 -16.61
C THR A 197 26.66 -19.43 -15.45
N PHE A 198 26.81 -20.76 -15.45
CA PHE A 198 27.63 -21.47 -14.46
C PHE A 198 29.12 -21.26 -14.77
N SER A 199 29.78 -20.31 -14.10
CA SER A 199 31.24 -20.30 -14.03
C SER A 199 31.66 -21.43 -13.09
N GLY A 200 32.14 -22.54 -13.64
CA GLY A 200 32.47 -23.76 -12.91
C GLY A 200 33.38 -23.52 -11.71
N ARG A 201 32.80 -23.51 -10.51
CA ARG A 201 33.37 -23.86 -9.20
C ARG A 201 32.22 -23.84 -8.20
N GLY A 202 31.96 -24.99 -7.58
CA GLY A 202 31.19 -25.07 -6.34
C GLY A 202 29.69 -24.85 -6.50
N ARG A 203 28.91 -25.84 -6.05
CA ARG A 203 27.52 -25.67 -5.68
C ARG A 203 27.50 -25.01 -4.30
N GLU A 204 27.99 -23.76 -4.23
CA GLU A 204 28.09 -22.98 -2.99
C GLU A 204 27.21 -21.72 -3.13
N ASP A 205 26.00 -21.83 -2.57
CA ASP A 205 25.36 -20.86 -1.64
C ASP A 205 25.44 -19.34 -1.88
N ASP A 206 25.60 -18.86 -3.12
CA ASP A 206 25.32 -17.46 -3.47
C ASP A 206 24.20 -17.42 -4.55
N ASP A 207 22.97 -17.71 -4.13
CA ASP A 207 21.75 -17.65 -4.95
C ASP A 207 21.30 -16.21 -5.28
N ASP A 208 21.98 -15.21 -4.72
CA ASP A 208 21.71 -13.79 -4.93
C ASP A 208 22.60 -13.24 -6.04
N GLY A 209 21.99 -12.97 -7.20
CA GLY A 209 22.67 -12.27 -8.28
C GLY A 209 23.06 -10.83 -7.90
N PRO A 210 23.81 -10.12 -8.76
CA PRO A 210 24.29 -8.78 -8.46
C PRO A 210 23.14 -7.84 -8.11
N LEU A 211 23.33 -6.99 -7.10
CA LEU A 211 22.33 -5.99 -6.72
C LEU A 211 22.18 -4.93 -7.81
N SER A 212 20.95 -4.66 -8.23
CA SER A 212 20.61 -3.62 -9.20
C SER A 212 19.73 -2.54 -8.56
N PRO A 213 20.03 -1.25 -8.79
CA PRO A 213 19.22 -0.17 -8.24
C PRO A 213 17.90 -0.01 -9.01
N ARG A 214 16.85 0.39 -8.28
CA ARG A 214 15.60 0.90 -8.84
C ARG A 214 15.15 2.12 -8.02
N ASN A 215 15.16 3.28 -8.63
CA ASN A 215 14.77 4.52 -7.95
C ASN A 215 13.39 4.96 -8.44
N SER A 216 12.53 5.37 -7.52
CA SER A 216 11.20 5.90 -7.83
C SER A 216 11.02 7.28 -7.23
N PHE A 217 10.61 8.25 -8.05
CA PHE A 217 10.33 9.62 -7.66
C PHE A 217 8.88 9.94 -7.98
N ASN A 218 8.08 10.21 -6.94
CA ASN A 218 6.65 10.44 -7.07
C ASN A 218 6.30 11.84 -6.57
N SER A 219 5.38 12.49 -7.27
CA SER A 219 4.75 13.72 -6.81
C SER A 219 3.24 13.54 -6.82
N SER A 220 2.53 14.19 -5.90
CA SER A 220 1.08 14.19 -5.85
C SER A 220 0.60 15.59 -5.54
N PHE A 221 -0.25 16.12 -6.41
CA PHE A 221 -0.92 17.40 -6.27
C PHE A 221 -2.41 17.14 -6.16
N SER A 222 -3.05 17.77 -5.20
CA SER A 222 -4.51 17.72 -5.15
C SER A 222 -5.12 19.01 -4.66
N ILE A 223 -6.32 19.25 -5.17
CA ILE A 223 -7.21 20.31 -4.70
C ILE A 223 -8.53 19.65 -4.32
N SER A 224 -8.98 19.87 -3.09
CA SER A 224 -10.31 19.46 -2.65
C SER A 224 -11.14 20.67 -2.27
N GLN A 225 -12.43 20.60 -2.57
CA GLN A 225 -13.38 21.68 -2.32
C GLN A 225 -14.68 21.12 -1.76
N VAL A 226 -15.13 21.69 -0.65
CA VAL A 226 -16.50 21.56 -0.17
C VAL A 226 -17.36 22.50 -1.00
N ILE A 227 -18.16 21.92 -1.90
CA ILE A 227 -18.99 22.67 -2.84
C ILE A 227 -20.26 23.17 -2.13
N ASN A 228 -20.89 22.29 -1.36
CA ASN A 228 -22.04 22.61 -0.52
C ASN A 228 -22.08 21.66 0.70
N GLN A 229 -23.14 21.73 1.51
CA GLN A 229 -23.28 20.93 2.74
C GLN A 229 -23.28 19.40 2.50
N GLN A 230 -23.60 18.98 1.28
CA GLN A 230 -23.73 17.58 0.91
C GLN A 230 -22.66 17.11 -0.08
N LEU A 231 -21.88 17.99 -0.72
CA LEU A 231 -20.97 17.63 -1.80
C LEU A 231 -19.55 18.13 -1.59
N GLN A 232 -18.59 17.21 -1.66
CA GLN A 232 -17.16 17.48 -1.73
C GLN A 232 -16.59 16.89 -3.03
N ALA A 233 -15.78 17.67 -3.73
CA ALA A 233 -15.00 17.21 -4.88
C ALA A 233 -13.50 17.31 -4.61
N MET A 234 -12.71 16.48 -5.29
CA MET A 234 -11.25 16.53 -5.27
C MET A 234 -10.68 16.13 -6.63
N LEU A 235 -9.73 16.91 -7.13
CA LEU A 235 -8.90 16.59 -8.28
C LEU A 235 -7.50 16.21 -7.79
N ILE A 236 -6.91 15.16 -8.37
CA ILE A 236 -5.62 14.58 -7.98
C ILE A 236 -4.79 14.35 -9.25
N ILE A 237 -3.51 14.76 -9.24
CA ILE A 237 -2.54 14.55 -10.33
C ILE A 237 -1.26 14.01 -9.72
N GLU A 238 -0.78 12.85 -10.19
CA GLU A 238 0.27 12.08 -9.49
C GLU A 238 1.46 11.67 -10.38
N PRO A 239 2.21 12.60 -11.00
CA PRO A 239 3.30 12.21 -11.89
C PRO A 239 4.38 11.43 -11.13
N ALA A 240 4.85 10.37 -11.76
CA ALA A 240 5.87 9.48 -11.22
C ALA A 240 6.93 9.14 -12.28
N TYR A 241 8.17 9.03 -11.84
CA TYR A 241 9.32 8.65 -12.65
C TYR A 241 10.08 7.52 -11.97
N GLN A 242 10.42 6.48 -12.74
CA GLN A 242 11.21 5.35 -12.26
C GLN A 242 12.45 5.17 -13.13
N HIS A 243 13.59 4.85 -12.51
CA HIS A 243 14.86 4.60 -13.19
C HIS A 243 15.59 3.39 -12.60
N GLY A 244 16.12 2.50 -13.43
CA GLY A 244 16.93 1.33 -13.03
C GLY A 244 16.29 0.00 -13.45
N LEU A 245 16.38 -1.02 -12.60
CA LEU A 245 15.82 -2.34 -12.91
C LEU A 245 14.28 -2.34 -12.80
N LEU A 246 13.60 -2.16 -13.94
CA LEU A 246 12.13 -2.17 -14.03
C LEU A 246 11.55 -3.50 -14.53
N ALA A 247 12.41 -4.43 -14.95
CA ALA A 247 12.05 -5.79 -15.32
C ALA A 247 12.26 -6.75 -14.16
N THR A 248 11.43 -7.78 -14.10
CA THR A 248 11.53 -8.91 -13.17
C THR A 248 12.35 -10.01 -13.85
N LYS A 249 13.66 -10.02 -13.60
CA LYS A 249 14.62 -10.81 -14.40
C LYS A 249 14.44 -12.32 -14.32
N TYR A 250 13.74 -12.85 -13.33
CA TYR A 250 13.42 -14.28 -13.24
C TYR A 250 12.19 -14.67 -14.08
N GLN A 251 11.50 -13.72 -14.71
CA GLN A 251 10.40 -14.01 -15.64
C GLN A 251 10.95 -14.41 -17.02
N ARG A 252 10.23 -15.33 -17.67
CA ARG A 252 10.58 -15.86 -19.00
C ARG A 252 9.79 -15.16 -20.08
N SER A 253 10.37 -15.04 -21.26
CA SER A 253 9.67 -14.64 -22.49
C SER A 253 10.10 -15.53 -23.64
N TYR A 254 9.12 -16.10 -24.33
CA TYR A 254 9.31 -17.07 -25.40
C TYR A 254 9.08 -16.42 -26.76
N PHE A 255 9.99 -16.67 -27.69
CA PHE A 255 10.03 -16.03 -29.00
C PHE A 255 9.50 -16.96 -30.10
N THR A 256 9.13 -16.38 -31.24
CA THR A 256 8.58 -17.14 -32.40
C THR A 256 9.56 -18.17 -32.97
N ASN A 257 10.86 -18.02 -32.72
CA ASN A 257 11.89 -18.99 -33.10
C ASN A 257 12.15 -20.10 -32.04
N GLY A 258 11.34 -20.15 -30.98
CA GLY A 258 11.47 -21.12 -29.89
C GLY A 258 12.53 -20.79 -28.85
N THR A 259 13.26 -19.67 -28.99
CA THR A 259 14.22 -19.23 -27.96
C THR A 259 13.50 -18.64 -26.74
N VAL A 260 14.17 -18.70 -25.59
CA VAL A 260 13.71 -18.10 -24.33
C VAL A 260 14.73 -17.05 -23.87
N LYS A 261 14.24 -15.92 -23.39
CA LYS A 261 15.06 -14.89 -22.75
C LYS A 261 14.43 -14.44 -21.43
N SER A 262 15.25 -13.92 -20.53
CA SER A 262 14.81 -13.22 -19.32
C SER A 262 14.14 -11.91 -19.71
N GLU A 263 13.04 -11.56 -19.04
CA GLU A 263 12.27 -10.33 -19.28
C GLU A 263 13.20 -9.11 -19.44
N ASN A 264 12.89 -8.27 -20.43
CA ASN A 264 13.64 -7.05 -20.66
C ASN A 264 12.70 -5.87 -20.94
N LEU A 265 12.73 -4.88 -20.06
CA LEU A 265 11.93 -3.67 -20.17
C LEU A 265 12.85 -2.45 -20.15
N PRO A 266 12.41 -1.29 -20.65
CA PRO A 266 13.17 -0.06 -20.53
C PRO A 266 13.52 0.22 -19.07
N ASP A 267 14.70 0.80 -18.86
CA ASP A 267 15.19 1.18 -17.53
C ASP A 267 14.55 2.46 -17.00
N ASN A 268 13.72 3.13 -17.81
CA ASN A 268 13.01 4.35 -17.47
C ASN A 268 11.51 4.18 -17.70
N ARG A 269 10.70 4.76 -16.81
CA ARG A 269 9.24 4.80 -16.97
C ARG A 269 8.66 6.05 -16.33
N PHE A 270 8.01 6.87 -17.13
CA PHE A 270 7.20 8.01 -16.70
C PHE A 270 5.72 7.64 -16.67
N LYS A 271 5.03 7.99 -15.58
CA LYS A 271 3.60 7.70 -15.36
C LYS A 271 2.85 8.98 -15.02
N LEU A 272 1.64 9.10 -15.53
CA LEU A 272 0.74 10.22 -15.26
C LEU A 272 -0.69 9.74 -14.94
N PRO A 273 -0.99 9.43 -13.67
CA PRO A 273 -2.33 9.23 -13.17
C PRO A 273 -3.01 10.58 -12.89
N ILE A 274 -4.28 10.70 -13.30
CA ILE A 274 -5.16 11.83 -13.00
C ILE A 274 -6.46 11.27 -12.42
N GLY A 275 -6.85 11.71 -11.24
CA GLY A 275 -8.00 11.21 -10.50
C GLY A 275 -8.99 12.30 -10.09
N ILE A 276 -10.27 11.95 -10.06
CA ILE A 276 -11.35 12.77 -9.51
C ILE A 276 -12.08 11.95 -8.44
N ARG A 277 -12.32 12.56 -7.28
CA ARG A 277 -13.14 11.98 -6.20
C ARG A 277 -14.32 12.88 -5.92
N LEU A 278 -15.50 12.29 -5.81
CA LEU A 278 -16.74 12.97 -5.39
C LEU A 278 -17.31 12.23 -4.17
N ASN A 279 -17.63 12.98 -3.12
CA ASN A 279 -18.32 12.47 -1.94
C ASN A 279 -19.63 13.24 -1.79
N TYR A 280 -20.76 12.54 -1.89
CA TYR A 280 -22.10 13.08 -1.76
C TYR A 280 -22.82 12.49 -0.56
N PHE A 281 -23.21 13.33 0.39
CA PHE A 281 -24.01 12.98 1.56
C PHE A 281 -25.48 13.13 1.17
N LEU A 282 -26.09 12.02 0.74
CA LEU A 282 -27.47 12.01 0.26
C LEU A 282 -28.45 12.34 1.40
N ASP A 283 -28.29 11.65 2.53
CA ASP A 283 -29.03 11.88 3.77
C ASP A 283 -28.20 11.41 4.99
N ASP A 284 -28.83 11.27 6.15
CA ASP A 284 -28.16 10.80 7.38
C ASP A 284 -27.70 9.33 7.31
N HIS A 285 -28.29 8.53 6.42
CA HIS A 285 -28.05 7.10 6.28
C HIS A 285 -27.07 6.77 5.16
N PHE A 286 -27.12 7.47 4.04
CA PHE A 286 -26.41 7.13 2.81
C PHE A 286 -25.36 8.16 2.44
N ILE A 287 -24.14 7.68 2.23
CA ILE A 287 -23.04 8.43 1.64
C ILE A 287 -22.71 7.78 0.31
N ILE A 288 -22.55 8.56 -0.75
CA ILE A 288 -22.13 8.08 -2.07
C ILE A 288 -20.71 8.58 -2.29
N ARG A 289 -19.78 7.65 -2.45
CA ARG A 289 -18.38 7.94 -2.76
C ARG A 289 -18.08 7.45 -4.16
N THR A 290 -17.60 8.34 -5.00
CA THR A 290 -17.25 8.05 -6.38
C THR A 290 -15.81 8.43 -6.62
N PHE A 291 -15.09 7.57 -7.32
CA PHE A 291 -13.73 7.82 -7.74
C PHE A 291 -13.55 7.41 -9.18
N TYR A 292 -12.86 8.26 -9.95
CA TYR A 292 -12.47 7.95 -11.31
C TYR A 292 -10.98 8.29 -11.47
N ARG A 293 -10.23 7.43 -12.15
CA ARG A 293 -8.81 7.66 -12.47
C ARG A 293 -8.53 7.28 -13.92
N TYR A 294 -7.88 8.19 -14.64
CA TYR A 294 -7.17 7.90 -15.88
C TYR A 294 -5.69 7.69 -15.56
N TYR A 295 -5.07 6.70 -16.19
CA TYR A 295 -3.65 6.39 -16.08
C TYR A 295 -3.04 6.31 -17.47
N GLN A 296 -1.82 6.81 -17.62
CA GLN A 296 -1.00 6.61 -18.81
C GLN A 296 0.50 6.54 -18.45
N ASP A 297 1.28 5.81 -19.25
CA ASP A 297 2.75 5.84 -19.22
C ASP A 297 3.41 5.82 -20.61
N ASP A 298 4.73 6.01 -20.62
CA ASP A 298 5.59 6.01 -21.82
C ASP A 298 5.89 4.61 -22.39
N TRP A 299 5.49 3.55 -21.69
CA TRP A 299 5.46 2.18 -22.22
C TRP A 299 4.21 1.94 -23.08
N GLY A 300 3.29 2.90 -23.13
CA GLY A 300 2.06 2.86 -23.93
C GLY A 300 0.85 2.29 -23.19
N LEU A 301 0.99 1.96 -21.90
CA LEU A 301 -0.13 1.47 -21.10
C LEU A 301 -1.05 2.65 -20.78
N SER A 302 -2.34 2.44 -20.96
CA SER A 302 -3.38 3.38 -20.53
C SER A 302 -4.51 2.64 -19.84
N ALA A 303 -5.15 3.28 -18.86
CA ALA A 303 -6.24 2.66 -18.14
C ALA A 303 -7.28 3.67 -17.63
N HIS A 304 -8.52 3.20 -17.58
CA HIS A 304 -9.64 3.89 -16.94
C HIS A 304 -10.11 3.05 -15.76
N THR A 305 -10.22 3.67 -14.58
CA THR A 305 -10.75 3.04 -13.38
C THR A 305 -11.90 3.88 -12.85
N ALA A 306 -13.03 3.26 -12.56
CA ALA A 306 -14.17 3.88 -11.90
C ALA A 306 -14.56 3.06 -10.67
N GLU A 307 -14.86 3.72 -9.57
CA GLU A 307 -15.27 3.09 -8.30
C GLU A 307 -16.45 3.83 -7.70
N LEU A 308 -17.39 3.05 -7.16
CA LEU A 308 -18.55 3.49 -6.42
C LEU A 308 -18.60 2.72 -5.09
N GLU A 309 -18.62 3.45 -3.98
CA GLU A 309 -18.86 2.90 -2.63
C GLU A 309 -20.04 3.63 -2.00
N VAL A 310 -20.95 2.88 -1.36
CA VAL A 310 -22.15 3.45 -0.73
C VAL A 310 -22.22 3.11 0.75
N PRO A 311 -21.46 3.81 1.64
CA PRO A 311 -21.60 3.60 3.07
C PRO A 311 -23.02 3.91 3.55
N THR A 312 -23.67 2.89 4.09
CA THR A 312 -25.03 2.90 4.62
C THR A 312 -24.99 2.73 6.13
N LYS A 313 -25.44 3.73 6.88
CA LYS A 313 -25.58 3.67 8.34
C LYS A 313 -26.90 2.97 8.67
N ILE A 314 -26.80 1.76 9.20
CA ILE A 314 -27.94 1.02 9.75
C ILE A 314 -28.30 1.59 11.14
N SER A 315 -27.29 2.09 11.87
CA SER A 315 -27.46 2.91 13.06
C SER A 315 -26.31 3.90 13.18
N PRO A 316 -26.30 4.85 14.15
CA PRO A 316 -25.18 5.75 14.37
C PRO A 316 -23.84 5.06 14.65
N PHE A 317 -23.85 3.77 15.01
CA PHE A 317 -22.66 3.01 15.42
C PHE A 317 -22.41 1.77 14.57
N PHE A 318 -23.24 1.51 13.57
CA PHE A 318 -23.15 0.34 12.70
C PHE A 318 -23.39 0.75 11.25
N SER A 319 -22.42 0.47 10.38
CA SER A 319 -22.52 0.78 8.95
C SER A 319 -22.06 -0.37 8.08
N VAL A 320 -22.71 -0.53 6.93
CA VAL A 320 -22.33 -1.44 5.86
C VAL A 320 -21.94 -0.62 4.63
N SER A 321 -20.85 -0.96 3.96
CA SER A 321 -20.27 -0.16 2.86
C SER A 321 -20.01 -1.06 1.66
N PRO A 322 -21.05 -1.42 0.87
CA PRO A 322 -20.85 -2.10 -0.40
C PRO A 322 -20.08 -1.21 -1.36
N PHE A 323 -19.25 -1.84 -2.19
CA PHE A 323 -18.48 -1.15 -3.22
C PHE A 323 -18.36 -1.98 -4.49
N TYR A 324 -18.13 -1.29 -5.60
CA TYR A 324 -17.76 -1.85 -6.89
C TYR A 324 -16.76 -0.94 -7.58
N ARG A 325 -15.72 -1.53 -8.15
CA ARG A 325 -14.71 -0.88 -8.95
C ARG A 325 -14.52 -1.65 -10.25
N TYR A 326 -14.58 -0.92 -11.36
CA TYR A 326 -14.29 -1.43 -12.69
C TYR A 326 -13.00 -0.79 -13.22
N ASN A 327 -12.16 -1.58 -13.87
CA ASN A 327 -10.96 -1.11 -14.55
C ASN A 327 -10.89 -1.69 -15.96
N LYS A 328 -10.48 -0.85 -16.92
CA LYS A 328 -10.14 -1.26 -18.29
C LYS A 328 -8.78 -0.70 -18.65
N GLN A 329 -7.87 -1.59 -19.04
CA GLN A 329 -6.48 -1.31 -19.36
C GLN A 329 -6.17 -1.72 -20.80
N SER A 330 -5.50 -0.84 -21.54
CA SER A 330 -4.77 -1.18 -22.75
C SER A 330 -3.33 -1.53 -22.36
N GLY A 331 -2.85 -2.69 -22.79
CA GLY A 331 -1.52 -3.19 -22.45
C GLY A 331 -0.38 -2.33 -22.97
N THR A 332 0.83 -2.64 -22.49
CA THR A 332 2.07 -2.01 -22.97
C THR A 332 2.36 -2.45 -24.41
N LYS A 333 3.20 -1.67 -25.11
CA LYS A 333 3.73 -2.05 -26.44
C LYS A 333 4.77 -3.18 -26.41
N TYR A 334 5.14 -3.68 -25.23
CA TYR A 334 6.15 -4.73 -25.04
C TYR A 334 5.54 -6.09 -24.69
N PHE A 335 4.22 -6.14 -24.44
CA PHE A 335 3.55 -7.38 -24.09
C PHE A 335 3.30 -8.25 -25.31
N ALA A 336 3.65 -9.53 -25.21
CA ALA A 336 3.15 -10.57 -26.09
C ALA A 336 2.95 -11.87 -25.30
N ALA A 337 1.97 -12.67 -25.72
CA ALA A 337 1.72 -13.97 -25.13
C ALA A 337 2.86 -14.96 -25.42
N TYR A 338 2.79 -16.12 -24.77
CA TYR A 338 3.76 -17.20 -24.93
C TYR A 338 4.10 -17.51 -26.40
N GLY A 339 5.38 -17.46 -26.74
CA GLY A 339 5.91 -17.84 -28.06
C GLY A 339 5.65 -16.82 -29.16
N GLN A 340 5.16 -15.62 -28.84
CA GLN A 340 4.78 -14.61 -29.84
C GLN A 340 5.77 -13.44 -29.96
N HIS A 341 6.86 -13.42 -29.18
CA HIS A 341 7.84 -12.33 -29.23
C HIS A 341 8.71 -12.38 -30.49
N ASP A 342 8.98 -11.22 -31.08
CA ASP A 342 9.93 -11.05 -32.19
C ASP A 342 11.38 -11.20 -31.68
N PRO A 343 12.19 -12.15 -32.21
CA PRO A 343 13.59 -12.33 -31.82
C PRO A 343 14.45 -11.07 -31.90
N ALA A 344 14.10 -10.12 -32.77
CA ALA A 344 14.76 -8.82 -32.94
C ALA A 344 14.30 -7.75 -31.95
N ALA A 345 13.24 -7.99 -31.16
CA ALA A 345 12.75 -7.03 -30.17
C ALA A 345 13.76 -6.83 -29.04
N THR A 346 14.06 -5.56 -28.76
CA THR A 346 14.92 -5.17 -27.63
C THR A 346 14.22 -5.34 -26.29
N TYR A 347 12.91 -5.03 -26.24
CA TYR A 347 12.10 -5.04 -25.02
C TYR A 347 10.88 -5.93 -25.22
N PHE A 348 10.57 -6.71 -24.20
CA PHE A 348 9.57 -7.76 -24.24
C PHE A 348 9.19 -8.20 -22.82
N THR A 349 7.91 -8.52 -22.64
CA THR A 349 7.36 -9.10 -21.42
C THR A 349 6.22 -10.06 -21.77
N SER A 350 6.10 -11.13 -20.98
CA SER A 350 4.94 -12.03 -21.02
C SER A 350 4.10 -11.93 -19.73
N ASP A 351 4.28 -10.84 -18.98
CA ASP A 351 3.53 -10.55 -17.77
C ASP A 351 2.12 -10.02 -18.14
N TYR A 352 1.11 -10.82 -17.81
CA TYR A 352 -0.29 -10.47 -18.11
C TYR A 352 -0.77 -9.24 -17.31
N ASP A 353 -0.08 -8.81 -16.26
CA ASP A 353 -0.35 -7.54 -15.57
C ASP A 353 -0.09 -6.32 -16.49
N LEU A 354 0.78 -6.50 -17.50
CA LEU A 354 1.12 -5.49 -18.51
C LEU A 354 0.36 -5.69 -19.84
N SER A 355 -0.57 -6.64 -19.89
CA SER A 355 -1.43 -6.91 -21.05
C SER A 355 -2.66 -6.00 -21.10
N SER A 356 -3.42 -6.10 -22.20
CA SER A 356 -4.77 -5.52 -22.26
C SER A 356 -5.73 -6.37 -21.44
N LEU A 357 -6.40 -5.75 -20.48
CA LEU A 357 -7.27 -6.46 -19.54
C LEU A 357 -8.43 -5.56 -19.07
N SER A 358 -9.48 -6.20 -18.57
CA SER A 358 -10.49 -5.56 -17.73
C SER A 358 -10.59 -6.30 -16.40
N SER A 359 -11.03 -5.59 -15.36
CA SER A 359 -11.29 -6.20 -14.07
C SER A 359 -12.43 -5.58 -13.31
N ASP A 360 -13.05 -6.42 -12.50
CA ASP A 360 -14.18 -6.16 -11.62
C ASP A 360 -13.74 -6.44 -10.19
N PHE A 361 -13.88 -5.47 -9.30
CA PHE A 361 -13.61 -5.63 -7.88
C PHE A 361 -14.83 -5.19 -7.09
N PHE A 362 -15.45 -6.11 -6.36
CA PHE A 362 -16.66 -5.81 -5.59
C PHE A 362 -16.58 -6.43 -4.21
N GLY A 363 -17.33 -5.86 -3.27
CA GLY A 363 -17.34 -6.37 -1.92
C GLY A 363 -18.12 -5.48 -0.97
N THR A 364 -17.89 -5.67 0.32
CA THR A 364 -18.55 -4.88 1.35
C THR A 364 -17.70 -4.78 2.61
N GLY A 365 -17.81 -3.65 3.30
CA GLY A 365 -17.26 -3.43 4.63
C GLY A 365 -18.35 -3.36 5.68
N ILE A 366 -18.13 -3.96 6.84
CA ILE A 366 -18.97 -3.86 8.02
C ILE A 366 -18.16 -3.16 9.11
N ARG A 367 -18.70 -2.09 9.69
CA ARG A 367 -18.01 -1.28 10.71
C ARG A 367 -18.88 -1.05 11.93
N LEU A 368 -18.29 -1.27 13.11
CA LEU A 368 -18.88 -1.08 14.43
C LEU A 368 -18.07 -0.04 15.23
N THR A 369 -18.75 0.99 15.71
CA THR A 369 -18.16 2.09 16.53
C THR A 369 -19.07 2.49 17.69
N PRO A 370 -19.43 1.58 18.61
CA PRO A 370 -20.29 1.86 19.74
C PRO A 370 -19.64 2.85 20.73
N PRO A 371 -20.43 3.68 21.42
CA PRO A 371 -19.90 4.75 22.28
C PRO A 371 -19.20 4.23 23.54
N LYS A 372 -19.48 2.99 23.97
CA LYS A 372 -18.85 2.34 25.13
C LYS A 372 -17.71 1.39 24.76
N GLY A 373 -17.25 1.43 23.51
CA GLY A 373 -16.28 0.48 22.97
C GLY A 373 -16.93 -0.85 22.54
N VAL A 374 -16.21 -1.59 21.70
CA VAL A 374 -16.68 -2.81 21.06
C VAL A 374 -16.62 -3.98 22.04
N PHE A 375 -17.68 -4.80 22.10
CA PHE A 375 -17.81 -5.95 23.01
C PHE A 375 -17.54 -5.62 24.50
N GLY A 376 -17.78 -4.37 24.93
CA GLY A 376 -17.57 -3.93 26.31
C GLY A 376 -16.13 -3.49 26.64
N VAL A 377 -15.20 -3.56 25.68
CA VAL A 377 -13.82 -3.08 25.85
C VAL A 377 -13.74 -1.60 25.49
N GLN A 378 -13.74 -0.72 26.50
CA GLN A 378 -13.83 0.73 26.32
C GLN A 378 -12.73 1.33 25.42
N ARG A 379 -11.51 0.77 25.49
CA ARG A 379 -10.38 1.25 24.67
C ARG A 379 -10.46 0.79 23.22
N LEU A 380 -11.23 -0.25 22.89
CA LEU A 380 -11.44 -0.71 21.51
C LEU A 380 -12.62 0.07 20.92
N ASN A 381 -12.34 1.18 20.26
CA ASN A 381 -13.39 2.12 19.82
C ASN A 381 -13.96 1.78 18.43
N MET A 382 -13.29 0.96 17.63
CA MET A 382 -13.78 0.53 16.32
C MET A 382 -13.31 -0.88 15.95
N VAL A 383 -14.22 -1.62 15.34
CA VAL A 383 -13.92 -2.84 14.58
C VAL A 383 -14.51 -2.70 13.18
N GLU A 384 -13.72 -2.95 12.16
CA GLU A 384 -14.16 -2.98 10.76
C GLU A 384 -13.66 -4.24 10.09
N LEU A 385 -14.57 -4.98 9.46
CA LEU A 385 -14.29 -6.16 8.66
C LEU A 385 -14.66 -5.83 7.21
N ARG A 386 -13.76 -6.04 6.26
CA ARG A 386 -14.03 -5.80 4.83
C ARG A 386 -13.67 -7.03 4.02
N TYR A 387 -14.55 -7.39 3.10
CA TYR A 387 -14.32 -8.44 2.11
C TYR A 387 -14.37 -7.84 0.70
N GLY A 388 -13.53 -8.34 -0.19
CA GLY A 388 -13.52 -8.00 -1.61
C GLY A 388 -13.19 -9.22 -2.47
N HIS A 389 -13.88 -9.32 -3.61
CA HIS A 389 -13.67 -10.30 -4.65
C HIS A 389 -13.27 -9.61 -5.94
N TYR A 390 -12.22 -10.10 -6.58
CA TYR A 390 -11.62 -9.56 -7.78
C TYR A 390 -11.68 -10.59 -8.91
N VAL A 391 -12.12 -10.13 -10.08
CA VAL A 391 -12.16 -10.92 -11.31
C VAL A 391 -11.45 -10.16 -12.41
N ARG A 392 -10.54 -10.82 -13.11
CA ARG A 392 -9.81 -10.27 -14.25
C ARG A 392 -10.17 -11.01 -15.54
N SER A 393 -10.23 -10.30 -16.66
CA SER A 393 -10.52 -10.88 -17.97
C SER A 393 -9.51 -11.93 -18.44
N THR A 394 -8.33 -11.98 -17.81
CA THR A 394 -7.31 -12.99 -18.06
C THR A 394 -7.51 -14.25 -17.21
N SER A 395 -8.65 -14.39 -16.53
CA SER A 395 -9.01 -15.52 -15.65
C SER A 395 -8.29 -15.55 -14.29
N LEU A 396 -7.71 -14.42 -13.86
CA LEU A 396 -7.24 -14.29 -12.47
C LEU A 396 -8.43 -13.97 -11.56
N LEU A 397 -8.53 -14.71 -10.46
CA LEU A 397 -9.49 -14.50 -9.39
C LEU A 397 -8.74 -14.23 -8.09
N SER A 398 -9.24 -13.31 -7.28
CA SER A 398 -8.71 -13.15 -5.92
C SER A 398 -9.75 -12.71 -4.91
N ASP A 399 -9.49 -13.06 -3.66
CA ASP A 399 -10.28 -12.72 -2.50
C ASP A 399 -9.39 -12.05 -1.46
N VAL A 400 -9.93 -11.00 -0.84
CA VAL A 400 -9.28 -10.33 0.30
C VAL A 400 -10.26 -10.15 1.43
N ILE A 401 -9.83 -10.50 2.64
CA ILE A 401 -10.54 -10.17 3.88
C ILE A 401 -9.61 -9.38 4.78
N SER A 402 -10.07 -8.25 5.30
CA SER A 402 -9.30 -7.42 6.22
C SER A 402 -10.08 -7.06 7.48
N LEU A 403 -9.37 -7.05 8.60
CA LEU A 403 -9.84 -6.67 9.92
C LEU A 403 -9.05 -5.44 10.38
N ASN A 404 -9.74 -4.38 10.76
CA ASN A 404 -9.16 -3.18 11.36
C ASN A 404 -9.70 -3.00 12.78
N LEU A 405 -8.79 -2.92 13.75
CA LEU A 405 -9.06 -2.64 15.15
C LEU A 405 -8.47 -1.28 15.50
N LYS A 406 -9.30 -0.35 15.96
CA LYS A 406 -8.86 0.96 16.43
C LYS A 406 -9.00 1.07 17.94
N PHE A 407 -7.98 1.62 18.57
CA PHE A 407 -7.97 1.92 20.00
C PHE A 407 -7.74 3.42 20.24
N LYS A 408 -8.45 3.98 21.21
CA LYS A 408 -8.38 5.37 21.65
C LYS A 408 -8.45 5.50 23.17
#